data_AF-A0A9P8J756-F1
#
_entry.id   AF-A0A9P8J756-F1
#
_cell.length_a   1.000
_cell.length_b   1.000
_cell.length_c   1.000
_cell.angle_alpha   90.00
_cell.angle_beta   90.00
_cell.angle_gamma   90.00
#
_symmetry.space_group_name_H-M   'P 1'
#
loop_
_entity.id
_entity.type
_entity.pdbx_description
1 polymer ?
#
loop_
_entity_poly.entity_id
_entity_poly.type
_entity_poly.pdbx_seq_one_letter_code
_entity_poly.pdbx_strand_id
1 'polypeptide(L)'
;MHFLTHTAISIALASTSVFATSCKTYTTSGEPYTQPSDRTFIASKGVVCESTTGDCRVPIGGYVTDTRTLNVTIASPDPIYDLIGNTVGFKLNDTVTAWVGSESNPEGDPQDWPIQNGTSGYVGFTANHRCTSGTLSDCDDSAIEGVHVEACSPYSLADESISGTFENATHMSEIRTVIVVGCGVIGMGWATLFLAHGLRVIITDPAEGAEERFEQYLKNALPLITVGEQFDTVAKNYQFVKDVLPLLVEADFVQENGPERVEWKEELLGKLDKHTRKGVVIASSSSGLPSSAFIGKCHVDPSRVLIGHPFNPPHLIPLVEVVPHPDTSQDAIQTALTFYKSLGKKPILLHKEIPGFVSNRLQAAINNEAYSLISRGVVSAEDLDAAVTSGPGLRWALTGPIATNALGGGGGVEGFANRIDRLGPSIRNWEEDILRHRFDWNEEALTRLQNEGERYLRSIDWPEMVLERDAVLLKLLAAKAQAPTMS
;
A
#
# COMPACT_ATOMS: atom_id res chain seq x y z
N MET A 1 35.46 12.83 -7.16
CA MET A 1 35.11 13.79 -8.24
C MET A 1 34.54 13.01 -9.41
N HIS A 2 33.27 12.59 -9.32
CA HIS A 2 32.47 12.08 -10.43
C HIS A 2 31.04 12.50 -10.14
N PHE A 3 30.53 13.34 -11.04
CA PHE A 3 29.17 13.86 -11.04
C PHE A 3 28.20 12.70 -11.30
N LEU A 4 27.27 12.47 -10.38
CA LEU A 4 26.05 11.73 -10.64
C LEU A 4 25.09 12.68 -11.37
N THR A 5 25.31 12.86 -12.67
CA THR A 5 24.36 13.47 -13.60
C THR A 5 23.50 12.37 -14.24
N HIS A 6 22.21 12.66 -14.36
CA HIS A 6 21.14 11.92 -15.03
C HIS A 6 20.44 10.79 -14.25
N THR A 7 19.51 11.19 -13.39
CA THR A 7 18.21 10.51 -13.33
C THR A 7 17.24 11.29 -14.21
N ALA A 8 17.30 11.05 -15.53
CA ALA A 8 16.18 11.35 -16.40
C ALA A 8 15.13 10.26 -16.16
N ILE A 9 14.10 10.55 -15.37
CA ILE A 9 12.88 9.74 -15.39
C ILE A 9 12.04 10.28 -16.56
N SER A 10 12.34 9.79 -17.76
CA SER A 10 11.37 9.78 -18.85
C SER A 10 10.46 8.57 -18.64
N ILE A 11 9.23 8.81 -18.22
CA ILE A 11 8.13 7.85 -18.45
C ILE A 11 7.33 8.43 -19.61
N ALA A 12 7.63 7.90 -20.79
CA ALA A 12 6.82 8.10 -21.98
C ALA A 12 5.50 7.34 -21.81
N LEU A 13 4.38 8.08 -21.85
CA LEU A 13 3.07 7.53 -22.19
C LEU A 13 2.77 7.95 -23.64
N ALA A 14 2.83 6.98 -24.55
CA ALA A 14 2.18 7.01 -25.86
C ALA A 14 1.10 5.91 -25.82
N SER A 15 -0.08 6.01 -26.42
CA SER A 15 -0.76 7.06 -27.17
C SER A 15 -2.13 6.48 -27.56
N THR A 16 -3.23 7.13 -27.20
CA THR A 16 -4.47 7.12 -27.99
C THR A 16 -5.20 8.43 -27.74
N SER A 17 -5.08 9.33 -28.71
CA SER A 17 -5.62 10.67 -28.72
C SER A 17 -7.13 10.65 -28.97
N VAL A 18 -7.90 11.21 -28.03
CA VAL A 18 -9.11 11.95 -28.37
C VAL A 18 -8.90 13.35 -27.84
N PHE A 19 -8.84 14.32 -28.75
CA PHE A 19 -8.47 15.70 -28.48
C PHE A 19 -9.60 16.39 -27.69
N ALA A 20 -9.33 16.81 -26.45
CA ALA A 20 -10.18 17.74 -25.71
C ALA A 20 -9.97 19.16 -26.25
N THR A 21 -10.44 19.42 -27.47
CA THR A 21 -10.27 20.72 -28.13
C THR A 21 -11.25 21.80 -27.65
N SER A 22 -12.08 21.53 -26.65
CA SER A 22 -13.47 21.95 -26.83
C SER A 22 -14.02 23.04 -25.92
N CYS A 23 -13.50 23.27 -24.71
CA CYS A 23 -13.99 24.39 -23.89
C CYS A 23 -13.33 25.71 -24.28
N LYS A 24 -14.13 26.75 -24.53
CA LYS A 24 -13.64 28.08 -24.92
C LYS A 24 -13.72 29.11 -23.80
N THR A 25 -14.46 28.82 -22.74
CA THR A 25 -14.73 29.78 -21.67
C THR A 25 -14.57 29.14 -20.30
N TYR A 26 -13.84 29.81 -19.41
CA TYR A 26 -13.74 29.49 -18.00
C TYR A 26 -14.21 30.71 -17.20
N THR A 27 -15.26 30.53 -16.38
CA THR A 27 -15.81 31.61 -15.54
C THR A 27 -15.42 31.37 -14.09
N THR A 28 -14.60 32.27 -13.52
CA THR A 28 -14.18 32.20 -12.12
C THR A 28 -15.35 32.44 -11.16
N SER A 29 -15.51 31.59 -10.15
CA SER A 29 -16.55 31.68 -9.11
C SER A 29 -16.12 32.42 -7.84
N GLY A 30 -14.98 33.14 -7.87
CA GLY A 30 -14.48 33.91 -6.74
C GLY A 30 -13.07 34.46 -6.97
N GLU A 31 -12.53 35.15 -5.96
CA GLU A 31 -11.16 35.63 -5.96
C GLU A 31 -10.16 34.48 -5.75
N PRO A 32 -8.94 34.55 -6.32
CA PRO A 32 -7.88 33.58 -6.04
C PRO A 32 -7.54 33.52 -4.55
N TYR A 33 -7.28 32.32 -4.03
CA TYR A 33 -6.87 32.07 -2.65
C TYR A 33 -5.59 31.24 -2.58
N THR A 34 -4.98 31.15 -1.40
CA THR A 34 -3.75 30.38 -1.18
C THR A 34 -4.03 29.22 -0.24
N GLN A 35 -3.47 28.04 -0.51
CA GLN A 35 -3.51 26.86 0.37
C GLN A 35 -2.20 26.06 0.31
N PRO A 36 -1.83 25.32 1.37
CA PRO A 36 -0.70 24.39 1.31
C PRO A 36 -0.90 23.31 0.24
N SER A 37 0.19 22.90 -0.40
CA SER A 37 0.23 21.74 -1.29
C SER A 37 -0.07 20.44 -0.52
N ASP A 38 -0.62 19.45 -1.21
CA ASP A 38 -0.76 18.07 -0.72
C ASP A 38 0.57 17.29 -0.78
N ARG A 39 1.64 17.92 -1.31
CA ARG A 39 2.95 17.30 -1.52
C ARG A 39 4.05 18.06 -0.79
N THR A 40 4.92 17.29 -0.13
CA THR A 40 6.15 17.76 0.51
C THR A 40 7.36 17.25 -0.25
N PHE A 41 8.31 18.13 -0.56
CA PHE A 41 9.54 17.82 -1.28
C PHE A 41 10.73 17.73 -0.33
N ILE A 42 11.71 16.87 -0.63
CA ILE A 42 12.95 16.79 0.14
C ILE A 42 13.89 17.92 -0.28
N ALA A 43 14.25 18.80 0.65
CA ALA A 43 15.11 19.97 0.39
C ALA A 43 16.49 19.90 1.09
N SER A 44 16.79 18.80 1.78
CA SER A 44 18.09 18.55 2.40
C SER A 44 18.67 17.19 2.00
N LYS A 45 19.98 17.00 2.25
CA LYS A 45 20.54 15.64 2.32
C LYS A 45 20.05 15.01 3.63
N GLY A 46 19.61 13.76 3.59
CA GLY A 46 19.24 13.02 4.80
C GLY A 46 20.42 12.93 5.77
N VAL A 47 20.16 13.10 7.06
CA VAL A 47 21.18 13.11 8.12
C VAL A 47 20.78 12.21 9.28
N VAL A 48 21.79 11.75 10.02
CA VAL A 48 21.63 11.03 11.29
C VAL A 48 22.21 11.90 12.39
N CYS A 49 21.40 12.24 13.40
CA CYS A 49 21.82 13.08 14.51
C CYS A 49 22.28 12.23 15.70
N GLU A 50 23.61 12.09 15.86
CA GLU A 50 24.26 11.30 16.93
C GLU A 50 24.90 12.21 18.01
N SER A 51 24.31 13.37 18.29
CA SER A 51 24.91 14.33 19.23
C SER A 51 24.74 13.87 20.69
N THR A 52 25.71 14.18 21.56
CA THR A 52 25.57 13.99 23.01
C THR A 52 25.22 15.30 23.74
N THR A 53 25.09 16.40 23.00
CA THR A 53 25.06 17.76 23.56
C THR A 53 23.90 18.64 23.06
N GLY A 54 22.98 18.11 22.24
CA GLY A 54 21.80 18.83 21.76
C GLY A 54 21.40 18.49 20.33
N ASP A 55 20.43 19.20 19.78
CA ASP A 55 19.90 19.03 18.42
C ASP A 55 20.96 19.24 17.33
N CYS A 56 20.87 18.49 16.22
CA CYS A 56 21.77 18.63 15.09
C CYS A 56 21.27 19.66 14.09
N ARG A 57 22.19 20.18 13.28
CA ARG A 57 21.95 21.22 12.28
C ARG A 57 22.07 20.59 10.88
N VAL A 58 21.03 20.74 10.07
CA VAL A 58 20.88 20.08 8.76
C VAL A 58 20.87 21.11 7.64
N PRO A 59 21.83 21.09 6.71
CA PRO A 59 21.86 22.06 5.63
C PRO A 59 20.60 21.93 4.74
N ILE A 60 19.84 23.01 4.61
CA ILE A 60 18.74 23.13 3.66
C ILE A 60 19.28 23.81 2.39
N GLY A 61 19.02 23.20 1.24
CA GLY A 61 19.30 23.81 -0.04
C GLY A 61 19.06 22.84 -1.19
N GLY A 62 18.20 23.23 -2.11
CA GLY A 62 17.92 22.47 -3.31
C GLY A 62 17.03 23.22 -4.29
N TYR A 63 17.01 22.70 -5.52
CA TYR A 63 16.01 23.08 -6.51
C TYR A 63 14.88 22.07 -6.44
N VAL A 64 13.66 22.56 -6.27
CA VAL A 64 12.47 21.73 -6.44
C VAL A 64 11.85 22.07 -7.79
N THR A 65 11.50 21.02 -8.53
CA THR A 65 10.72 21.12 -9.76
C THR A 65 9.30 20.73 -9.39
N ASP A 66 8.34 21.64 -9.53
CA ASP A 66 6.95 21.31 -9.28
C ASP A 66 6.18 20.93 -10.56
N THR A 67 5.19 20.06 -10.37
CA THR A 67 4.23 19.61 -11.38
C THR A 67 2.82 20.01 -10.95
N ARG A 68 2.16 20.88 -11.73
CA ARG A 68 0.88 21.53 -11.35
C ARG A 68 -0.33 20.58 -11.42
N THR A 69 -1.39 20.88 -10.66
CA THR A 69 -2.60 20.02 -10.59
C THR A 69 -3.92 20.76 -10.84
N LEU A 70 -4.75 20.14 -11.68
CA LEU A 70 -6.15 20.47 -12.02
C LEU A 70 -6.92 19.14 -12.06
N ASN A 71 -8.08 19.02 -11.40
CA ASN A 71 -8.83 17.75 -11.40
C ASN A 71 -10.11 17.84 -12.26
N VAL A 72 -10.03 17.31 -13.49
CA VAL A 72 -11.17 17.14 -14.42
C VAL A 72 -11.24 15.67 -14.83
N THR A 73 -12.37 15.02 -14.53
CA THR A 73 -12.62 13.61 -14.83
C THR A 73 -13.19 13.43 -16.23
N ILE A 74 -12.38 13.63 -17.30
CA ILE A 74 -12.32 12.89 -18.59
C ILE A 74 -11.00 13.34 -19.29
N ALA A 75 -10.34 12.45 -20.04
CA ALA A 75 -8.95 12.51 -20.48
C ALA A 75 -8.52 13.64 -21.46
N SER A 76 -7.26 14.07 -21.29
CA SER A 76 -6.37 14.92 -22.12
C SER A 76 -6.49 16.46 -21.95
N PRO A 77 -5.48 17.15 -21.39
CA PRO A 77 -5.64 18.50 -20.84
C PRO A 77 -4.94 19.69 -21.56
N ASP A 78 -4.31 19.53 -22.73
CA ASP A 78 -3.45 20.62 -23.27
C ASP A 78 -4.14 21.99 -23.49
N PRO A 79 -5.36 22.09 -24.09
CA PRO A 79 -5.98 23.40 -24.35
C PRO A 79 -6.61 24.05 -23.12
N ILE A 80 -7.05 23.24 -22.14
CA ILE A 80 -7.76 23.74 -20.96
C ILE A 80 -6.81 24.48 -20.01
N TYR A 81 -5.54 24.07 -19.99
CA TYR A 81 -4.49 24.75 -19.23
C TYR A 81 -4.25 26.17 -19.75
N ASP A 82 -4.21 26.36 -21.07
CA ASP A 82 -4.02 27.68 -21.66
C ASP A 82 -5.26 28.56 -21.43
N LEU A 83 -6.48 28.02 -21.51
CA LEU A 83 -7.72 28.74 -21.24
C LEU A 83 -7.79 29.26 -19.80
N ILE A 84 -7.60 28.37 -18.83
CA ILE A 84 -7.62 28.73 -17.40
C ILE A 84 -6.49 29.71 -17.13
N GLY A 85 -5.30 29.43 -17.66
CA GLY A 85 -4.12 30.24 -17.39
C GLY A 85 -4.20 31.67 -17.93
N ASN A 86 -4.74 31.85 -19.14
CA ASN A 86 -4.97 33.18 -19.72
C ASN A 86 -6.03 33.97 -18.94
N THR A 87 -7.06 33.30 -18.43
CA THR A 87 -8.16 33.94 -17.69
C THR A 87 -7.70 34.46 -16.33
N VAL A 88 -6.86 33.70 -15.62
CA VAL A 88 -6.44 34.05 -14.26
C VAL A 88 -5.04 34.66 -14.17
N GLY A 89 -4.40 34.92 -15.32
CA GLY A 89 -3.09 35.59 -15.39
C GLY A 89 -1.93 34.71 -14.90
N PHE A 90 -2.04 33.40 -15.11
CA PHE A 90 -1.19 32.39 -14.49
C PHE A 90 -0.89 31.25 -15.49
N LYS A 91 0.35 31.09 -15.97
CA LYS A 91 0.66 30.18 -17.09
C LYS A 91 0.83 28.72 -16.67
N LEU A 92 -0.21 27.88 -16.80
CA LEU A 92 -0.21 26.46 -16.38
C LEU A 92 0.83 25.54 -17.05
N ASN A 93 1.41 25.91 -18.19
CA ASN A 93 2.35 25.09 -18.95
C ASN A 93 3.84 25.32 -18.64
N ASP A 94 4.16 26.17 -17.66
CA ASP A 94 5.57 26.40 -17.27
C ASP A 94 6.00 25.46 -16.14
N THR A 95 7.10 24.73 -16.34
CA THR A 95 7.81 24.03 -15.25
C THR A 95 8.51 25.06 -14.39
N VAL A 96 8.07 25.22 -13.14
CA VAL A 96 8.73 26.11 -12.19
C VAL A 96 9.85 25.33 -11.51
N THR A 97 11.08 25.77 -11.73
CA THR A 97 12.24 25.33 -10.96
C THR A 97 12.61 26.47 -10.04
N ALA A 98 12.47 26.29 -8.74
CA ALA A 98 12.81 27.32 -7.77
C ALA A 98 13.81 26.78 -6.76
N TRP A 99 14.72 27.66 -6.33
CA TRP A 99 15.55 27.38 -5.18
C TRP A 99 14.70 27.49 -3.90
N VAL A 100 14.90 26.53 -3.00
CA VAL A 100 14.18 26.45 -1.73
C VAL A 100 15.21 26.40 -0.59
N GLY A 101 15.19 27.45 0.25
CA GLY A 101 16.00 27.60 1.47
C GLY A 101 15.39 28.69 2.38
N SER A 102 15.85 28.82 3.64
CA SER A 102 15.36 29.90 4.51
C SER A 102 15.89 31.26 4.06
N GLU A 103 14.99 32.23 3.89
CA GLU A 103 15.33 33.59 3.44
C GLU A 103 16.14 34.34 4.51
N SER A 104 17.47 34.39 4.35
CA SER A 104 18.29 35.60 4.56
C SER A 104 19.79 35.31 4.45
N ASN A 105 20.35 35.29 3.24
CA ASN A 105 21.60 36.02 2.91
C ASN A 105 21.89 35.96 1.39
N PRO A 106 22.37 37.03 0.73
CA PRO A 106 22.70 37.05 -0.71
C PRO A 106 23.96 36.26 -1.13
N GLU A 107 24.57 35.45 -0.25
CA GLU A 107 25.95 34.94 -0.41
C GLU A 107 26.11 33.41 -0.62
N GLY A 108 25.03 32.64 -0.74
CA GLY A 108 25.10 31.28 -1.31
C GLY A 108 25.64 30.15 -0.43
N ASP A 109 25.67 30.30 0.91
CA ASP A 109 25.96 29.19 1.84
C ASP A 109 24.67 28.48 2.29
N PRO A 110 24.67 27.14 2.48
CA PRO A 110 23.49 26.41 2.94
C PRO A 110 23.23 26.67 4.43
N GLN A 111 22.03 27.16 4.76
CA GLN A 111 21.61 27.42 6.14
C GLN A 111 21.02 26.16 6.79
N ASP A 112 21.33 25.94 8.06
CA ASP A 112 21.02 24.70 8.77
C ASP A 112 19.70 24.74 9.59
N TRP A 113 18.89 23.70 9.45
CA TRP A 113 17.68 23.48 10.24
C TRP A 113 17.93 22.56 11.44
N PRO A 114 17.36 22.84 12.63
CA PRO A 114 17.53 21.97 13.78
C PRO A 114 16.69 20.68 13.65
N ILE A 115 17.33 19.53 13.85
CA ILE A 115 16.66 18.24 14.05
C ILE A 115 16.99 17.68 15.43
N GLN A 116 16.04 16.95 16.01
CA GLN A 116 16.17 16.46 17.38
C GLN A 116 17.31 15.44 17.52
N ASN A 117 17.97 15.48 18.67
CA ASN A 117 18.97 14.49 19.00
C ASN A 117 18.43 13.05 19.00
N GLY A 118 19.18 12.10 18.43
CA GLY A 118 18.78 10.69 18.31
C GLY A 118 17.82 10.40 17.16
N THR A 119 17.57 11.37 16.29
CA THR A 119 16.72 11.21 15.11
C THR A 119 17.54 11.09 13.83
N SER A 120 16.97 10.42 12.83
CA SER A 120 17.43 10.49 11.44
C SER A 120 16.30 11.03 10.57
N GLY A 121 16.66 11.82 9.56
CA GLY A 121 15.62 12.45 8.73
C GLY A 121 16.17 13.43 7.71
N TYR A 122 15.24 14.08 7.03
CA TYR A 122 15.48 15.13 6.06
C TYR A 122 14.53 16.30 6.33
N VAL A 123 14.87 17.47 5.81
CA VAL A 123 13.98 18.63 5.84
C VAL A 123 13.05 18.57 4.63
N GLY A 124 11.76 18.59 4.91
CA GLY A 124 10.71 18.70 3.91
C GLY A 124 10.36 20.17 3.63
N PHE A 125 9.94 20.45 2.40
CA PHE A 125 9.36 21.72 2.01
C PHE A 125 7.98 21.49 1.38
N THR A 126 6.96 22.11 1.96
CA THR A 126 5.58 22.06 1.48
C THR A 126 5.25 23.40 0.85
N ALA A 127 5.09 23.43 -0.47
CA ALA A 127 4.81 24.66 -1.23
C ALA A 127 3.40 25.18 -0.96
N ASN A 128 3.20 26.49 -0.99
CA ASN A 128 1.85 27.08 -1.03
C ASN A 128 1.39 27.24 -2.48
N HIS A 129 0.21 26.72 -2.77
CA HIS A 129 -0.47 26.91 -4.04
C HIS A 129 -1.37 28.14 -4.00
N ARG A 130 -1.37 28.90 -5.09
CA ARG A 130 -2.44 29.85 -5.41
C ARG A 130 -3.47 29.11 -6.28
N CYS A 131 -4.73 29.18 -5.86
CA CYS A 131 -5.82 28.44 -6.43
C CYS A 131 -6.96 29.37 -6.88
N THR A 132 -7.73 28.90 -7.84
CA THR A 132 -8.94 29.55 -8.33
C THR A 132 -10.00 28.50 -8.65
N SER A 133 -11.25 28.82 -8.36
CA SER A 133 -12.40 27.97 -8.64
C SER A 133 -13.26 28.62 -9.74
N GLY A 134 -13.88 27.80 -10.58
CA GLY A 134 -14.73 28.29 -11.65
C GLY A 134 -15.39 27.18 -12.44
N THR A 135 -16.18 27.56 -13.44
CA THR A 135 -16.98 26.65 -14.26
C THR A 135 -16.53 26.70 -15.72
N LEU A 136 -16.42 25.52 -16.34
CA LEU A 136 -16.16 25.39 -17.77
C LEU A 136 -17.44 25.58 -18.58
N SER A 137 -17.33 26.28 -19.71
CA SER A 137 -18.45 26.59 -20.60
C SER A 137 -17.99 26.70 -22.05
N ASP A 138 -18.96 26.61 -22.96
CA ASP A 138 -18.73 26.53 -24.40
C ASP A 138 -17.88 25.32 -24.79
N CYS A 139 -18.14 24.18 -24.16
CA CYS A 139 -17.48 22.92 -24.41
C CYS A 139 -18.22 22.11 -25.49
N ASP A 140 -17.52 21.64 -26.52
CA ASP A 140 -18.09 20.69 -27.49
C ASP A 140 -18.44 19.32 -26.87
N ASP A 141 -17.93 19.01 -25.67
CA ASP A 141 -18.30 17.79 -24.92
C ASP A 141 -19.25 18.12 -23.76
N SER A 142 -20.47 17.60 -23.86
CA SER A 142 -21.52 17.76 -22.85
C SER A 142 -21.18 17.18 -21.47
N ALA A 143 -20.19 16.28 -21.38
CA ALA A 143 -19.78 15.68 -20.11
C ALA A 143 -18.93 16.63 -19.25
N ILE A 144 -18.33 17.66 -19.87
CA ILE A 144 -17.50 18.67 -19.19
C ILE A 144 -18.14 20.08 -19.17
N GLU A 145 -19.22 20.29 -19.93
CA GLU A 145 -20.01 21.53 -19.89
C GLU A 145 -20.60 21.76 -18.50
N GLY A 146 -20.38 22.94 -17.92
CA GLY A 146 -20.90 23.32 -16.62
C GLY A 146 -20.20 22.65 -15.42
N VAL A 147 -19.10 21.91 -15.65
CA VAL A 147 -18.33 21.28 -14.56
C VAL A 147 -17.58 22.34 -13.78
N HIS A 148 -17.68 22.24 -12.44
CA HIS A 148 -16.90 23.07 -11.52
C HIS A 148 -15.49 22.50 -11.37
N VAL A 149 -14.49 23.35 -11.57
CA VAL A 149 -13.08 23.00 -11.56
C VAL A 149 -12.30 23.94 -10.65
N GLU A 150 -11.42 23.35 -9.85
CA GLU A 150 -10.42 24.06 -9.06
C GLU A 150 -9.04 23.89 -9.71
N ALA A 151 -8.38 25.00 -10.00
CA ALA A 151 -7.06 25.05 -10.61
C ALA A 151 -6.06 25.64 -9.61
N CYS A 152 -5.00 24.88 -9.32
CA CYS A 152 -3.98 25.25 -8.35
C CYS A 152 -2.58 25.18 -8.93
N SER A 153 -1.71 26.07 -8.46
CA SER A 153 -0.27 25.96 -8.71
C SER A 153 0.52 26.74 -7.68
N PRO A 154 1.77 26.34 -7.41
CA PRO A 154 2.69 27.21 -6.70
C PRO A 154 2.78 28.55 -7.41
N TYR A 155 2.86 29.60 -6.59
CA TYR A 155 3.05 30.96 -7.03
C TYR A 155 4.42 31.43 -6.57
N SER A 156 5.19 32.01 -7.49
CA SER A 156 6.46 32.63 -7.20
C SER A 156 6.23 34.10 -6.81
N LEU A 157 6.85 34.53 -5.72
CA LEU A 157 6.97 35.96 -5.41
C LEU A 157 7.99 36.60 -6.36
N ALA A 158 8.03 37.93 -6.42
CA ALA A 158 8.77 38.71 -7.42
C ALA A 158 10.29 38.41 -7.57
N ASP A 159 10.85 37.55 -6.72
CA ASP A 159 12.26 37.18 -6.64
C ASP A 159 12.56 35.69 -6.92
N GLU A 160 11.73 34.99 -7.72
CA GLU A 160 11.88 33.56 -8.12
C GLU A 160 11.77 32.53 -6.96
N SER A 161 11.49 32.95 -5.73
CA SER A 161 11.24 32.05 -4.60
C SER A 161 9.79 31.52 -4.60
N ILE A 162 9.62 30.23 -4.32
CA ILE A 162 8.31 29.62 -4.03
C ILE A 162 8.05 29.78 -2.53
N SER A 163 6.90 30.35 -2.17
CA SER A 163 6.48 30.40 -0.77
C SER A 163 6.06 29.01 -0.29
N GLY A 164 6.42 28.65 0.94
CA GLY A 164 6.06 27.36 1.54
C GLY A 164 6.58 27.27 2.97
N THR A 165 6.30 26.15 3.62
CA THR A 165 6.76 25.89 4.99
C THR A 165 7.81 24.78 5.00
N PHE A 166 8.92 25.05 5.69
CA PHE A 166 9.85 23.99 6.06
C PHE A 166 9.33 23.26 7.28
N GLU A 167 9.34 21.94 7.20
CA GLU A 167 9.05 21.08 8.32
C GLU A 167 10.09 19.97 8.38
N ASN A 168 10.34 19.48 9.59
CA ASN A 168 11.02 18.21 9.71
C ASN A 168 10.10 17.19 9.06
N ALA A 169 10.60 16.42 8.08
CA ALA A 169 9.86 15.26 7.66
C ALA A 169 9.56 14.45 8.91
N THR A 170 8.28 14.12 9.09
CA THR A 170 7.77 13.34 10.20
C THR A 170 8.70 12.17 10.42
N HIS A 171 9.22 12.11 11.65
CA HIS A 171 10.07 11.08 12.18
C HIS A 171 9.68 9.71 11.63
N MET A 172 10.43 9.19 10.66
CA MET A 172 10.48 7.76 10.48
C MET A 172 11.36 7.24 11.61
N SER A 173 10.77 7.10 12.81
CA SER A 173 11.40 6.37 13.89
C SER A 173 11.92 5.09 13.29
N GLU A 174 13.19 4.80 13.47
CA GLU A 174 13.67 3.46 13.17
C GLU A 174 12.84 2.50 14.02
N ILE A 175 12.03 1.66 13.35
CA ILE A 175 11.19 0.68 14.03
C ILE A 175 12.11 -0.41 14.54
N ARG A 176 12.33 -0.45 15.86
CA ARG A 176 13.21 -1.44 16.52
C ARG A 176 12.41 -2.42 17.37
N THR A 177 11.30 -1.98 17.94
CA THR A 177 10.41 -2.81 18.77
C THR A 177 9.02 -2.92 18.15
N VAL A 178 8.59 -4.16 17.88
CA VAL A 178 7.26 -4.46 17.35
C VAL A 178 6.45 -5.23 18.38
N ILE A 179 5.20 -4.83 18.58
CA ILE A 179 4.28 -5.55 19.46
C ILE A 179 3.28 -6.35 18.62
N VAL A 180 3.25 -7.66 18.85
CA VAL A 180 2.36 -8.61 18.19
C VAL A 180 1.25 -8.99 19.17
N VAL A 181 0.02 -8.56 18.86
CA VAL A 181 -1.16 -8.83 19.67
C VAL A 181 -1.96 -9.95 19.03
N GLY A 182 -1.99 -11.12 19.67
CA GLY A 182 -2.49 -12.37 19.08
C GLY A 182 -1.36 -13.14 18.40
N CYS A 183 -1.12 -14.36 18.86
CA CYS A 183 -0.08 -15.27 18.41
C CYS A 183 -0.70 -16.58 17.85
N GLY A 184 -1.78 -16.43 17.07
CA GLY A 184 -2.30 -17.48 16.20
C GLY A 184 -1.43 -17.70 14.96
N VAL A 185 -1.93 -18.42 13.96
CA VAL A 185 -1.18 -18.72 12.72
C VAL A 185 -0.55 -17.48 12.07
N ILE A 186 -1.34 -16.40 11.93
CA ILE A 186 -0.85 -15.15 11.33
C ILE A 186 0.14 -14.43 12.25
N GLY A 187 -0.16 -14.33 13.55
CA GLY A 187 0.69 -13.67 14.54
C GLY A 187 2.05 -14.33 14.69
N MET A 188 2.10 -15.68 14.74
CA MET A 188 3.36 -16.43 14.75
C MET A 188 4.19 -16.15 13.49
N GLY A 189 3.56 -16.12 12.31
CA GLY A 189 4.23 -15.78 11.06
C GLY A 189 4.82 -14.37 11.04
N TRP A 190 4.09 -13.37 11.54
CA TRP A 190 4.59 -12.01 11.68
C TRP A 190 5.75 -11.92 12.69
N ALA A 191 5.59 -12.51 13.88
CA ALA A 191 6.61 -12.51 14.91
C ALA A 191 7.91 -13.16 14.40
N THR A 192 7.83 -14.31 13.72
CA THR A 192 8.98 -14.96 13.08
C THR A 192 9.66 -14.05 12.05
N LEU A 193 8.89 -13.35 11.20
CA LEU A 193 9.44 -12.43 10.21
C LEU A 193 10.15 -11.23 10.86
N PHE A 194 9.52 -10.61 11.86
CA PHE A 194 10.09 -9.45 12.55
C PHE A 194 11.40 -9.83 13.26
N LEU A 195 11.43 -10.99 13.93
CA LEU A 195 12.65 -11.53 14.52
C LEU A 195 13.73 -11.74 13.44
N ALA A 196 13.40 -12.38 12.31
CA ALA A 196 14.35 -12.62 11.22
C ALA A 196 15.03 -11.34 10.69
N HIS A 197 14.39 -10.17 10.87
CA HIS A 197 14.94 -8.85 10.51
C HIS A 197 15.62 -8.12 11.68
N GLY A 198 15.93 -8.83 12.77
CA GLY A 198 16.64 -8.31 13.94
C GLY A 198 15.80 -7.45 14.88
N LEU A 199 14.49 -7.36 14.68
CA LEU A 199 13.60 -6.55 15.53
C LEU A 199 13.38 -7.22 16.88
N ARG A 200 13.22 -6.40 17.93
CA ARG A 200 12.73 -6.88 19.23
C ARG A 200 11.22 -7.07 19.13
N VAL A 201 10.72 -8.24 19.50
CA VAL A 201 9.29 -8.56 19.40
C VAL A 201 8.67 -8.79 20.77
N ILE A 202 7.64 -8.02 21.13
CA ILE A 202 6.84 -8.28 22.34
C ILE A 202 5.55 -8.96 21.90
N ILE A 203 5.28 -10.15 22.40
CA ILE A 203 4.18 -10.99 21.96
C ILE A 203 3.19 -11.17 23.10
N THR A 204 1.90 -11.06 22.80
CA THR A 204 0.85 -11.45 23.75
C THR A 204 -0.19 -12.31 23.07
N ASP A 205 -0.63 -13.35 23.76
CA ASP A 205 -1.78 -14.16 23.39
C ASP A 205 -2.43 -14.72 24.66
N PRO A 206 -3.76 -14.64 24.81
CA PRO A 206 -4.45 -15.12 26.01
C PRO A 206 -4.60 -16.65 26.06
N ALA A 207 -4.37 -17.36 24.95
CA ALA A 207 -4.57 -18.80 24.90
C ALA A 207 -3.49 -19.55 25.68
N GLU A 208 -3.90 -20.54 26.46
CA GLU A 208 -2.99 -21.44 27.16
C GLU A 208 -2.09 -22.16 26.14
N GLY A 209 -0.80 -22.30 26.47
CA GLY A 209 0.18 -22.95 25.59
C GLY A 209 0.64 -22.13 24.38
N ALA A 210 0.29 -20.83 24.29
CA ALA A 210 0.57 -20.02 23.12
C ALA A 210 2.07 -19.77 22.91
N GLU A 211 2.83 -19.60 23.98
CA GLU A 211 4.28 -19.43 23.92
C GLU A 211 4.96 -20.69 23.41
N GLU A 212 4.58 -21.87 23.94
CA GLU A 212 5.12 -23.16 23.52
C GLU A 212 4.80 -23.46 22.05
N ARG A 213 3.58 -23.12 21.59
CA ARG A 213 3.21 -23.22 20.17
C ARG A 213 4.06 -22.29 19.30
N PHE A 214 4.27 -21.05 19.74
CA PHE A 214 5.13 -20.12 19.03
C PHE A 214 6.57 -20.61 18.96
N GLU A 215 7.13 -21.14 20.04
CA GLU A 215 8.48 -21.73 20.04
C GLU A 215 8.61 -22.89 19.05
N GLN A 216 7.62 -23.78 19.00
CA GLN A 216 7.60 -24.88 18.04
C GLN A 216 7.50 -24.37 16.60
N TYR A 217 6.64 -23.39 16.35
CA TYR A 217 6.50 -22.76 15.05
C TYR A 217 7.81 -22.08 14.62
N LEU A 218 8.42 -21.30 15.51
CA LEU A 218 9.67 -20.56 15.27
C LEU A 218 10.82 -21.50 14.90
N LYS A 219 10.94 -22.66 15.57
CA LYS A 219 11.95 -23.69 15.27
C LYS A 219 11.86 -24.20 13.83
N ASN A 220 10.66 -24.29 13.27
CA ASN A 220 10.43 -24.79 11.92
C ASN A 220 10.47 -23.68 10.85
N ALA A 221 9.94 -22.50 11.17
CA ALA A 221 9.77 -21.41 10.21
C ALA A 221 11.00 -20.51 10.08
N LEU A 222 11.73 -20.23 11.17
CA LEU A 222 12.88 -19.33 11.15
C LEU A 222 14.03 -19.82 10.22
N PRO A 223 14.39 -21.12 10.18
CA PRO A 223 15.43 -21.62 9.27
C PRO A 223 15.11 -21.42 7.77
N LEU A 224 13.84 -21.20 7.42
CA LEU A 224 13.41 -20.99 6.04
C LEU A 224 13.75 -19.59 5.52
N ILE A 225 13.95 -18.62 6.43
CA ILE A 225 14.13 -17.20 6.10
C ILE A 225 15.40 -16.58 6.68
N THR A 226 16.08 -17.27 7.58
CA THR A 226 17.34 -16.82 8.20
C THR A 226 18.42 -17.88 7.99
N VAL A 227 19.64 -17.44 7.63
CA VAL A 227 20.80 -18.32 7.39
C VAL A 227 21.99 -17.86 8.25
N GLY A 228 22.72 -18.80 8.86
CA GLY A 228 24.01 -18.56 9.52
C GLY A 228 23.97 -18.32 11.03
N GLU A 229 25.07 -17.81 11.58
CA GLU A 229 25.37 -17.70 13.03
C GLU A 229 24.44 -16.74 13.81
N GLN A 230 23.57 -15.98 13.14
CA GLN A 230 22.63 -15.05 13.77
C GLN A 230 21.34 -15.72 14.29
N PHE A 231 21.11 -16.99 13.93
CA PHE A 231 19.88 -17.72 14.26
C PHE A 231 19.57 -17.70 15.77
N ASP A 232 20.54 -18.08 16.62
CA ASP A 232 20.33 -18.20 18.06
C ASP A 232 20.12 -16.84 18.75
N THR A 233 20.73 -15.77 18.22
CA THR A 233 20.57 -14.42 18.74
C THR A 233 19.19 -13.87 18.38
N VAL A 234 18.79 -14.03 17.12
CA VAL A 234 17.50 -13.58 16.60
C VAL A 234 16.35 -14.33 17.25
N ALA A 235 16.45 -15.66 17.38
CA ALA A 235 15.40 -16.49 17.95
C ALA A 235 15.06 -16.15 19.41
N LYS A 236 15.97 -15.47 20.12
CA LYS A 236 15.79 -15.07 21.53
C LYS A 236 15.39 -13.60 21.70
N ASN A 237 15.29 -12.82 20.61
CA ASN A 237 14.96 -11.39 20.69
C ASN A 237 13.45 -11.13 20.81
N TYR A 238 12.73 -12.00 21.52
CA TYR A 238 11.32 -11.80 21.84
C TYR A 238 11.05 -11.87 23.35
N GLN A 239 9.94 -11.27 23.75
CA GLN A 239 9.40 -11.36 25.09
C GLN A 239 7.92 -11.75 24.99
N PHE A 240 7.55 -12.90 25.53
CA PHE A 240 6.15 -13.31 25.64
C PHE A 240 5.54 -12.79 26.94
N VAL A 241 4.40 -12.12 26.86
CA VAL A 241 3.75 -11.49 28.03
C VAL A 241 2.25 -11.77 28.09
N LYS A 242 1.75 -11.94 29.31
CA LYS A 242 0.31 -12.09 29.57
C LYS A 242 -0.45 -10.76 29.46
N ASP A 243 0.15 -9.68 29.95
CA ASP A 243 -0.42 -8.34 29.86
C ASP A 243 0.56 -7.44 29.10
N VAL A 244 0.15 -7.01 27.91
CA VAL A 244 0.96 -6.16 27.03
C VAL A 244 0.75 -4.68 27.30
N LEU A 245 -0.33 -4.28 28.00
CA LEU A 245 -0.71 -2.88 28.12
C LEU A 245 0.40 -1.98 28.71
N PRO A 246 1.15 -2.40 29.75
CA PRO A 246 2.25 -1.60 30.29
C PRO A 246 3.43 -1.43 29.32
N LEU A 247 3.57 -2.32 28.35
CA LEU A 247 4.69 -2.36 27.40
C LEU A 247 4.37 -1.66 26.08
N LEU A 248 3.11 -1.24 25.84
CA LEU A 248 2.72 -0.51 24.63
C LEU A 248 3.47 0.83 24.45
N VAL A 249 4.03 1.37 25.53
CA VAL A 249 4.90 2.56 25.48
C VAL A 249 6.24 2.28 24.80
N GLU A 250 6.69 1.03 24.73
CA GLU A 250 7.92 0.60 24.07
C GLU A 250 7.72 0.34 22.57
N ALA A 251 6.48 0.26 22.07
CA ALA A 251 6.18 -0.07 20.69
C ALA A 251 6.63 1.05 19.74
N ASP A 252 7.33 0.69 18.66
CA ASP A 252 7.52 1.53 17.47
C ASP A 252 6.53 1.16 16.34
N PHE A 253 5.96 -0.05 16.42
CA PHE A 253 4.88 -0.54 15.55
C PHE A 253 4.04 -1.59 16.29
N VAL A 254 2.73 -1.60 16.08
CA VAL A 254 1.82 -2.62 16.64
C VAL A 254 1.15 -3.40 15.52
N GLN A 255 1.26 -4.73 15.54
CA GLN A 255 0.55 -5.64 14.64
C GLN A 255 -0.51 -6.43 15.43
N GLU A 256 -1.78 -6.18 15.16
CA GLU A 256 -2.92 -6.87 15.75
C GLU A 256 -3.37 -8.04 14.88
N ASN A 257 -3.53 -9.22 15.49
CA ASN A 257 -3.79 -10.51 14.83
C ASN A 257 -4.85 -11.34 15.57
N GLY A 258 -5.70 -10.67 16.35
CA GLY A 258 -6.77 -11.31 17.09
C GLY A 258 -7.96 -11.69 16.21
N PRO A 259 -9.00 -12.31 16.81
CA PRO A 259 -10.13 -12.88 16.08
C PRO A 259 -10.87 -11.89 15.19
N GLU A 260 -11.43 -12.41 14.09
CA GLU A 260 -12.21 -11.66 13.10
C GLU A 260 -13.63 -11.33 13.62
N ARG A 261 -13.70 -10.56 14.71
CA ARG A 261 -14.94 -10.15 15.39
C ARG A 261 -14.91 -8.66 15.69
N VAL A 262 -15.87 -7.92 15.14
CA VAL A 262 -15.90 -6.44 15.20
C VAL A 262 -15.90 -5.93 16.65
N GLU A 263 -16.81 -6.42 17.49
CA GLU A 263 -16.95 -5.89 18.87
C GLU A 263 -15.70 -6.17 19.71
N TRP A 264 -15.06 -7.31 19.47
CA TRP A 264 -13.83 -7.67 20.15
C TRP A 264 -12.65 -6.80 19.70
N LYS A 265 -12.52 -6.58 18.39
CA LYS A 265 -11.49 -5.70 17.83
C LYS A 265 -11.69 -4.27 18.31
N GLU A 266 -12.92 -3.78 18.35
CA GLU A 266 -13.23 -2.43 18.79
C GLU A 266 -12.76 -2.17 20.24
N GLU A 267 -13.03 -3.11 21.15
CA GLU A 267 -12.54 -3.02 22.54
C GLU A 267 -11.01 -3.09 22.63
N LEU A 268 -10.38 -3.95 21.83
CA LEU A 268 -8.93 -4.10 21.81
C LEU A 268 -8.27 -2.84 21.27
N LEU A 269 -8.69 -2.37 20.09
CA LEU A 269 -8.10 -1.22 19.42
C LEU A 269 -8.26 0.05 20.25
N GLY A 270 -9.38 0.24 20.95
CA GLY A 270 -9.51 1.35 21.91
C GLY A 270 -8.50 1.29 23.06
N LYS A 271 -8.16 0.09 23.56
CA LYS A 271 -7.09 -0.07 24.56
C LYS A 271 -5.71 0.18 23.97
N LEU A 272 -5.43 -0.32 22.77
CA LEU A 272 -4.16 -0.11 22.07
C LEU A 272 -3.95 1.38 21.79
N ASP A 273 -4.96 2.07 21.27
CA ASP A 273 -4.91 3.51 21.00
C ASP A 273 -4.64 4.33 22.27
N LYS A 274 -5.25 3.96 23.39
CA LYS A 274 -5.07 4.67 24.66
C LYS A 274 -3.64 4.57 25.23
N HIS A 275 -2.97 3.43 25.06
CA HIS A 275 -1.71 3.14 25.76
C HIS A 275 -0.47 3.18 24.85
N THR A 276 -0.65 3.09 23.53
CA THR A 276 0.46 3.20 22.56
C THR A 276 0.82 4.67 22.35
N ARG A 277 2.11 5.01 22.32
CA ARG A 277 2.61 6.37 22.04
C ARG A 277 1.98 6.95 20.77
N LYS A 278 1.62 8.24 20.75
CA LYS A 278 1.05 8.92 19.57
C LYS A 278 1.94 8.75 18.33
N GLY A 279 1.34 8.68 17.14
CA GLY A 279 2.06 8.49 15.88
C GLY A 279 2.58 7.08 15.60
N VAL A 280 2.62 6.16 16.58
CA VAL A 280 2.95 4.75 16.35
C VAL A 280 1.81 4.06 15.61
N VAL A 281 2.10 3.49 14.43
CA VAL A 281 1.12 2.77 13.62
C VAL A 281 0.59 1.54 14.36
N ILE A 282 -0.74 1.37 14.30
CA ILE A 282 -1.44 0.18 14.76
C ILE A 282 -2.07 -0.48 13.55
N ALA A 283 -1.45 -1.54 13.05
CA ALA A 283 -1.91 -2.30 11.89
C ALA A 283 -2.70 -3.53 12.32
N SER A 284 -3.93 -3.69 11.81
CA SER A 284 -4.71 -4.93 11.98
C SER A 284 -4.48 -5.88 10.82
N SER A 285 -4.28 -7.17 11.10
CA SER A 285 -4.21 -8.25 10.13
C SER A 285 -5.59 -8.76 9.70
N SER A 286 -6.67 -8.00 9.94
CA SER A 286 -8.01 -8.39 9.51
C SER A 286 -8.01 -8.74 8.01
N SER A 287 -8.72 -9.80 7.64
CA SER A 287 -8.73 -10.37 6.29
C SER A 287 -9.88 -9.86 5.43
N GLY A 288 -10.87 -9.24 6.06
CA GLY A 288 -12.01 -8.68 5.35
C GLY A 288 -12.83 -7.63 6.09
N LEU A 289 -12.54 -7.34 7.36
CA LEU A 289 -13.20 -6.23 8.06
C LEU A 289 -12.44 -4.92 7.79
N PRO A 290 -13.09 -3.91 7.18
CA PRO A 290 -12.53 -2.57 7.09
C PRO A 290 -12.21 -1.98 8.46
N SER A 291 -11.13 -1.22 8.58
CA SER A 291 -10.75 -0.61 9.87
C SER A 291 -11.82 0.35 10.40
N SER A 292 -12.57 1.04 9.53
CA SER A 292 -13.69 1.88 9.97
C SER A 292 -14.74 1.15 10.80
N ALA A 293 -14.87 -0.17 10.64
CA ALA A 293 -15.84 -0.97 11.38
C ALA A 293 -15.51 -1.14 12.86
N PHE A 294 -14.24 -0.99 13.26
CA PHE A 294 -13.79 -1.32 14.62
C PHE A 294 -12.88 -0.25 15.27
N ILE A 295 -12.80 0.96 14.70
CA ILE A 295 -12.08 2.10 15.32
C ILE A 295 -12.96 2.99 16.21
N GLY A 296 -14.24 2.65 16.41
CA GLY A 296 -15.21 3.51 17.11
C GLY A 296 -14.82 3.90 18.55
N LYS A 297 -13.95 3.11 19.20
CA LYS A 297 -13.42 3.38 20.56
C LYS A 297 -12.00 3.96 20.58
N CYS A 298 -11.42 4.24 19.43
CA CYS A 298 -10.13 4.93 19.32
C CYS A 298 -10.36 6.44 19.44
N HIS A 299 -10.03 7.03 20.59
CA HIS A 299 -10.33 8.43 20.91
C HIS A 299 -9.08 9.29 21.09
N VAL A 300 -7.88 8.70 21.07
CA VAL A 300 -6.60 9.39 21.29
C VAL A 300 -5.93 9.74 19.99
N ASP A 301 -5.73 8.76 19.10
CA ASP A 301 -5.09 8.95 17.79
C ASP A 301 -5.56 7.87 16.79
N PRO A 302 -6.83 7.90 16.35
CA PRO A 302 -7.38 6.94 15.38
C PRO A 302 -6.72 7.03 13.99
N SER A 303 -6.06 8.15 13.68
CA SER A 303 -5.45 8.40 12.37
C SER A 303 -4.28 7.48 12.04
N ARG A 304 -3.68 6.83 13.05
CA ARG A 304 -2.58 5.86 12.88
C ARG A 304 -3.03 4.41 12.73
N VAL A 305 -4.34 4.15 12.81
CA VAL A 305 -4.90 2.80 12.67
C VAL A 305 -5.16 2.53 11.19
N LEU A 306 -4.73 1.37 10.72
CA LEU A 306 -4.97 0.89 9.35
C LEU A 306 -4.98 -0.64 9.31
N ILE A 307 -5.32 -1.20 8.16
CA ILE A 307 -5.14 -2.63 7.89
C ILE A 307 -3.75 -2.86 7.30
N GLY A 308 -3.03 -3.86 7.82
CA GLY A 308 -1.83 -4.43 7.23
C GLY A 308 -2.04 -5.92 7.05
N HIS A 309 -2.82 -6.30 6.04
CA HIS A 309 -3.32 -7.66 5.82
C HIS A 309 -2.25 -8.53 5.12
N PRO A 310 -1.70 -9.56 5.79
CA PRO A 310 -0.77 -10.51 5.18
C PRO A 310 -1.50 -11.66 4.49
N PHE A 311 -0.73 -12.54 3.85
CA PHE A 311 -1.22 -13.81 3.33
C PHE A 311 -0.48 -14.98 3.97
N ASN A 312 -1.21 -16.05 4.27
CA ASN A 312 -0.64 -17.22 4.93
C ASN A 312 0.23 -18.05 3.97
N PRO A 313 1.47 -18.43 4.35
CA PRO A 313 2.17 -18.07 5.59
C PRO A 313 2.85 -16.68 5.53
N PRO A 314 2.62 -15.77 6.53
CA PRO A 314 3.06 -14.38 6.45
C PRO A 314 4.57 -14.18 6.36
N HIS A 315 5.36 -15.13 6.85
CA HIS A 315 6.82 -15.05 6.78
C HIS A 315 7.35 -15.35 5.37
N LEU A 316 6.63 -16.10 4.54
CA LEU A 316 7.05 -16.43 3.17
C LEU A 316 6.34 -15.59 2.11
N ILE A 317 5.01 -15.44 2.20
CA ILE A 317 4.25 -14.71 1.18
C ILE A 317 4.58 -13.22 1.28
N PRO A 318 5.02 -12.57 0.17
CA PRO A 318 5.54 -11.20 0.25
C PRO A 318 4.44 -10.13 0.24
N LEU A 319 3.24 -10.41 -0.27
CA LEU A 319 2.19 -9.41 -0.40
C LEU A 319 1.66 -8.97 0.97
N VAL A 320 1.46 -7.67 1.13
CA VAL A 320 0.73 -7.08 2.27
C VAL A 320 -0.25 -6.05 1.71
N GLU A 321 -1.53 -6.15 2.04
CA GLU A 321 -2.52 -5.13 1.69
C GLU A 321 -2.56 -4.07 2.78
N VAL A 322 -2.10 -2.85 2.46
CA VAL A 322 -2.21 -1.68 3.33
C VAL A 322 -3.50 -0.96 2.98
N VAL A 323 -4.46 -0.97 3.91
CA VAL A 323 -5.82 -0.42 3.69
C VAL A 323 -6.10 0.65 4.74
N PRO A 324 -6.10 1.94 4.35
CA PRO A 324 -6.52 3.02 5.22
C PRO A 324 -8.06 3.06 5.33
N HIS A 325 -8.54 3.54 6.49
CA HIS A 325 -9.89 4.08 6.60
C HIS A 325 -9.86 5.58 6.22
N PRO A 326 -11.02 6.24 6.05
CA PRO A 326 -11.07 7.63 5.57
C PRO A 326 -10.26 8.65 6.40
N ASP A 327 -10.08 8.41 7.70
CA ASP A 327 -9.37 9.32 8.61
C ASP A 327 -7.91 8.89 8.86
N THR A 328 -7.42 7.83 8.19
CA THR A 328 -6.01 7.40 8.32
C THR A 328 -5.10 8.48 7.74
N SER A 329 -4.07 8.89 8.50
CA SER A 329 -3.11 9.89 8.06
C SER A 329 -2.16 9.36 6.98
N GLN A 330 -1.68 10.26 6.10
CA GLN A 330 -0.69 9.91 5.09
C GLN A 330 0.62 9.42 5.72
N ASP A 331 1.02 9.99 6.86
CA ASP A 331 2.19 9.53 7.62
C ASP A 331 2.06 8.07 8.06
N ALA A 332 0.89 7.65 8.55
CA ALA A 332 0.65 6.27 8.97
C ALA A 332 0.71 5.30 7.78
N ILE A 333 0.11 5.69 6.65
CA ILE A 333 0.16 4.93 5.40
C ILE A 333 1.61 4.77 4.93
N GLN A 334 2.37 5.87 4.86
CA GLN A 334 3.75 5.85 4.39
C GLN A 334 4.66 5.06 5.35
N THR A 335 4.43 5.16 6.66
CA THR A 335 5.15 4.39 7.68
C THR A 335 4.90 2.89 7.49
N ALA A 336 3.64 2.46 7.34
CA ALA A 336 3.31 1.05 7.11
C ALA A 336 3.89 0.53 5.79
N LEU A 337 3.75 1.27 4.69
CA LEU A 337 4.33 0.90 3.39
C LEU A 337 5.85 0.75 3.48
N THR A 338 6.54 1.66 4.16
CA THR A 338 8.00 1.62 4.27
C THR A 338 8.45 0.50 5.21
N PHE A 339 7.76 0.31 6.34
CA PHE A 339 8.03 -0.76 7.30
C PHE A 339 7.89 -2.14 6.65
N TYR A 340 6.79 -2.41 5.95
CA TYR A 340 6.64 -3.70 5.29
C TYR A 340 7.68 -3.89 4.17
N LYS A 341 8.01 -2.84 3.39
CA LYS A 341 9.10 -2.91 2.40
C LYS A 341 10.45 -3.24 3.03
N SER A 342 10.79 -2.67 4.19
CA SER A 342 12.06 -2.95 4.87
C SER A 342 12.17 -4.40 5.36
N LEU A 343 11.04 -5.12 5.47
CA LEU A 343 10.98 -6.54 5.80
C LEU A 343 11.01 -7.46 4.56
N GLY A 344 11.37 -6.92 3.39
CA GLY A 344 11.35 -7.65 2.12
C GLY A 344 9.93 -7.97 1.62
N LYS A 345 8.89 -7.33 2.16
CA LYS A 345 7.52 -7.47 1.68
C LYS A 345 7.25 -6.55 0.50
N LYS A 346 6.18 -6.85 -0.23
CA LYS A 346 5.63 -6.07 -1.33
C LYS A 346 4.28 -5.50 -0.90
N PRO A 347 4.25 -4.42 -0.10
CA PRO A 347 2.99 -3.83 0.31
C PRO A 347 2.35 -3.09 -0.86
N ILE A 348 1.04 -3.24 -1.00
CA ILE A 348 0.21 -2.48 -1.94
C ILE A 348 -0.74 -1.60 -1.16
N LEU A 349 -0.94 -0.37 -1.64
CA LEU A 349 -1.91 0.55 -1.07
C LEU A 349 -3.27 0.34 -1.72
N LEU A 350 -4.28 0.07 -0.91
CA LEU A 350 -5.68 0.15 -1.35
C LEU A 350 -6.17 1.58 -1.13
N HIS A 351 -6.74 2.19 -2.16
CA HIS A 351 -7.24 3.57 -2.04
C HIS A 351 -8.59 3.67 -1.33
N LYS A 352 -9.31 2.56 -1.19
CA LYS A 352 -10.61 2.47 -0.52
C LYS A 352 -10.72 1.14 0.19
N GLU A 353 -11.20 1.18 1.42
CA GLU A 353 -11.56 -0.03 2.14
C GLU A 353 -12.84 -0.65 1.56
N ILE A 354 -12.80 -1.97 1.34
CA ILE A 354 -13.93 -2.77 0.88
C ILE A 354 -13.89 -4.13 1.58
N PRO A 355 -15.04 -4.78 1.83
CA PRO A 355 -15.06 -6.11 2.41
C PRO A 355 -14.27 -7.12 1.56
N GLY A 356 -13.34 -7.82 2.21
CA GLY A 356 -12.44 -8.79 1.59
C GLY A 356 -11.32 -8.19 0.72
N PHE A 357 -11.13 -6.86 0.75
CA PHE A 357 -10.03 -6.16 0.08
C PHE A 357 -9.86 -6.57 -1.40
N VAL A 358 -8.64 -6.68 -1.92
CA VAL A 358 -8.44 -7.03 -3.34
C VAL A 358 -8.29 -8.55 -3.49
N SER A 359 -7.34 -9.13 -2.77
CA SER A 359 -6.92 -10.51 -3.00
C SER A 359 -7.95 -11.53 -2.56
N ASN A 360 -8.60 -11.34 -1.40
CA ASN A 360 -9.66 -12.25 -0.96
C ASN A 360 -10.91 -12.12 -1.85
N ARG A 361 -11.19 -10.95 -2.42
CA ARG A 361 -12.28 -10.82 -3.43
C ARG A 361 -11.98 -11.56 -4.72
N LEU A 362 -10.74 -11.49 -5.21
CA LEU A 362 -10.32 -12.28 -6.38
C LEU A 362 -10.39 -13.79 -6.09
N GLN A 363 -9.92 -14.21 -4.91
CA GLN A 363 -10.03 -15.61 -4.49
C GLN A 363 -11.49 -16.06 -4.35
N ALA A 364 -12.35 -15.24 -3.74
CA ALA A 364 -13.77 -15.55 -3.61
C ALA A 364 -14.48 -15.67 -4.96
N ALA A 365 -14.09 -14.86 -5.97
CA ALA A 365 -14.63 -14.97 -7.32
C ALA A 365 -14.25 -16.30 -7.98
N ILE A 366 -12.97 -16.71 -7.88
CA ILE A 366 -12.50 -18.00 -8.39
C ILE A 366 -13.20 -19.15 -7.67
N ASN A 367 -13.26 -19.08 -6.33
CA ASN A 367 -13.88 -20.13 -5.51
C ASN A 367 -15.38 -20.26 -5.79
N ASN A 368 -16.09 -19.14 -6.00
CA ASN A 368 -17.52 -19.20 -6.29
C ASN A 368 -17.81 -19.97 -7.59
N GLU A 369 -17.00 -19.77 -8.63
CA GLU A 369 -17.15 -20.53 -9.88
C GLU A 369 -16.68 -21.98 -9.73
N ALA A 370 -15.55 -22.20 -9.06
CA ALA A 370 -15.07 -23.54 -8.71
C ALA A 370 -16.14 -24.39 -8.02
N TYR A 371 -16.80 -23.83 -7.00
CA TYR A 371 -17.85 -24.50 -6.25
C TYR A 371 -19.06 -24.80 -7.13
N SER A 372 -19.44 -23.87 -8.00
CA SER A 372 -20.52 -24.10 -8.98
C SER A 372 -20.19 -25.27 -9.91
N LEU A 373 -19.00 -25.28 -10.50
CA LEU A 373 -18.57 -26.30 -11.45
C LEU A 373 -18.55 -27.70 -10.81
N ILE A 374 -18.02 -27.81 -9.59
CA ILE A 374 -18.02 -29.07 -8.83
C ILE A 374 -19.45 -29.50 -8.50
N SER A 375 -20.27 -28.62 -7.92
CA SER A 375 -21.62 -29.00 -7.47
C SER A 375 -22.60 -29.29 -8.60
N ARG A 376 -22.28 -28.86 -9.83
CA ARG A 376 -22.99 -29.22 -11.07
C ARG A 376 -22.41 -30.47 -11.76
N GLY A 377 -21.33 -31.05 -11.23
CA GLY A 377 -20.68 -32.24 -11.79
C GLY A 377 -19.96 -31.97 -13.11
N VAL A 378 -19.56 -30.72 -13.38
CA VAL A 378 -18.81 -30.35 -14.60
C VAL A 378 -17.37 -30.87 -14.52
N VAL A 379 -16.80 -30.87 -13.31
CA VAL A 379 -15.41 -31.30 -13.04
C VAL A 379 -15.31 -31.85 -11.62
N SER A 380 -14.37 -32.76 -11.38
CA SER A 380 -14.05 -33.24 -10.03
C SER A 380 -13.28 -32.18 -9.23
N ALA A 381 -13.25 -32.29 -7.90
CA ALA A 381 -12.46 -31.37 -7.07
C ALA A 381 -10.95 -31.45 -7.38
N GLU A 382 -10.44 -32.66 -7.63
CA GLU A 382 -9.03 -32.90 -7.99
C GLU A 382 -8.69 -32.30 -9.36
N ASP A 383 -9.50 -32.56 -10.38
CA ASP A 383 -9.28 -32.00 -11.72
C ASP A 383 -9.45 -30.48 -11.74
N LEU A 384 -10.31 -29.92 -10.89
CA LEU A 384 -10.45 -28.48 -10.72
C LEU A 384 -9.13 -27.87 -10.17
N ASP A 385 -8.58 -28.45 -9.10
CA ASP A 385 -7.30 -28.02 -8.54
C ASP A 385 -6.17 -28.16 -9.57
N ALA A 386 -6.14 -29.27 -10.32
CA ALA A 386 -5.18 -29.48 -11.40
C ALA A 386 -5.36 -28.44 -12.52
N ALA A 387 -6.59 -28.12 -12.91
CA ALA A 387 -6.88 -27.11 -13.92
C ALA A 387 -6.34 -25.74 -13.51
N VAL A 388 -6.48 -25.34 -12.24
CA VAL A 388 -5.92 -24.08 -11.71
C VAL A 388 -4.40 -24.16 -11.64
N THR A 389 -3.85 -25.15 -10.95
CA THR A 389 -2.42 -25.23 -10.63
C THR A 389 -1.54 -25.53 -11.84
N SER A 390 -2.04 -26.26 -12.83
CA SER A 390 -1.31 -26.58 -14.08
C SER A 390 -1.63 -25.64 -15.25
N GLY A 391 -2.66 -24.79 -15.11
CA GLY A 391 -3.10 -23.86 -16.15
C GLY A 391 -2.84 -22.40 -15.77
N PRO A 392 -3.88 -21.64 -15.38
CA PRO A 392 -3.75 -20.23 -15.06
C PRO A 392 -2.86 -19.93 -13.84
N GLY A 393 -2.80 -20.81 -12.85
CA GLY A 393 -2.00 -20.64 -11.63
C GLY A 393 -0.51 -20.46 -11.93
N LEU A 394 0.06 -21.27 -12.84
CA LEU A 394 1.46 -21.14 -13.25
C LEU A 394 1.77 -19.77 -13.83
N ARG A 395 0.91 -19.24 -14.72
CA ARG A 395 1.11 -17.88 -15.28
C ARG A 395 0.83 -16.79 -14.26
N TRP A 396 -0.15 -16.96 -13.38
CA TRP A 396 -0.49 -15.98 -12.33
C TRP A 396 0.59 -15.84 -11.27
N ALA A 397 1.35 -16.91 -11.01
CA ALA A 397 2.54 -16.85 -10.17
C ALA A 397 3.63 -15.92 -10.74
N LEU A 398 3.66 -15.72 -12.06
CA LEU A 398 4.66 -14.91 -12.76
C LEU A 398 4.14 -13.51 -13.08
N THR A 399 2.93 -13.41 -13.63
CA THR A 399 2.32 -12.16 -14.10
C THR A 399 0.86 -12.05 -13.65
N GLY A 400 0.47 -10.88 -13.12
CA GLY A 400 -0.92 -10.61 -12.75
C GLY A 400 -1.89 -10.64 -13.94
N PRO A 401 -3.21 -10.61 -13.70
CA PRO A 401 -4.23 -10.76 -14.74
C PRO A 401 -4.14 -9.70 -15.83
N ILE A 402 -3.80 -8.45 -15.48
CA ILE A 402 -3.67 -7.35 -16.45
C ILE A 402 -2.51 -7.61 -17.43
N ALA A 403 -1.30 -7.88 -16.92
CA ALA A 403 -0.13 -8.14 -17.76
C ALA A 403 -0.29 -9.44 -18.56
N THR A 404 -0.83 -10.50 -17.95
CA THR A 404 -1.14 -11.76 -18.62
C THR A 404 -2.15 -11.56 -19.75
N ASN A 405 -3.15 -10.70 -19.54
CA ASN A 405 -4.13 -10.37 -20.56
C ASN A 405 -3.48 -9.56 -21.69
N ALA A 406 -2.62 -8.60 -21.36
CA ALA A 406 -1.88 -7.84 -22.36
C ALA A 406 -1.01 -8.76 -23.26
N LEU A 407 -0.26 -9.69 -22.66
CA LEU A 407 0.51 -10.69 -23.39
C LEU A 407 -0.38 -11.55 -24.31
N GLY A 408 -1.56 -11.94 -23.84
CA GLY A 408 -2.53 -12.69 -24.66
C GLY A 408 -3.15 -11.90 -25.82
N GLY A 409 -3.05 -10.57 -25.82
CA GLY A 409 -3.45 -9.72 -26.95
C GLY A 409 -2.30 -9.22 -27.82
N GLY A 410 -1.11 -9.83 -27.70
CA GLY A 410 0.07 -9.51 -28.51
C GLY A 410 1.18 -8.75 -27.76
N GLY A 411 0.98 -8.44 -26.48
CA GLY A 411 1.94 -7.69 -25.66
C GLY A 411 1.89 -6.19 -25.89
N GLY A 412 2.74 -5.44 -25.16
CA GLY A 412 2.77 -3.98 -25.20
C GLY A 412 1.56 -3.31 -24.55
N VAL A 413 1.55 -1.97 -24.61
CA VAL A 413 0.50 -1.13 -24.00
C VAL A 413 -0.90 -1.37 -24.59
N GLU A 414 -0.97 -1.69 -25.89
CA GLU A 414 -2.23 -1.98 -26.58
C GLU A 414 -2.69 -3.43 -26.40
N GLY A 415 -1.81 -4.33 -25.95
CA GLY A 415 -2.11 -5.76 -25.86
C GLY A 415 -3.34 -6.05 -24.99
N PHE A 416 -3.55 -5.27 -23.93
CA PHE A 416 -4.72 -5.44 -23.07
C PHE A 416 -6.01 -5.11 -23.84
N ALA A 417 -6.07 -3.93 -24.45
CA ALA A 417 -7.21 -3.49 -25.25
C ALA A 417 -7.49 -4.48 -26.40
N ASN A 418 -6.44 -4.87 -27.15
CA ASN A 418 -6.55 -5.84 -28.24
C ASN A 418 -7.16 -7.18 -27.79
N ARG A 419 -6.81 -7.66 -26.59
CA ARG A 419 -7.42 -8.87 -26.04
C ARG A 419 -8.89 -8.66 -25.70
N ILE A 420 -9.24 -7.54 -25.07
CA ILE A 420 -10.62 -7.22 -24.72
C ILE A 420 -11.49 -7.07 -25.97
N ASP A 421 -11.00 -6.45 -27.03
CA ASP A 421 -11.77 -6.32 -28.27
C ASP A 421 -12.05 -7.67 -28.94
N ARG A 422 -11.07 -8.58 -28.93
CA ARG A 422 -11.19 -9.90 -29.56
C ARG A 422 -11.99 -10.89 -28.73
N LEU A 423 -11.72 -10.99 -27.43
CA LEU A 423 -12.31 -11.99 -26.54
C LEU A 423 -13.47 -11.46 -25.69
N GLY A 424 -13.63 -10.14 -25.58
CA GLY A 424 -14.68 -9.51 -24.78
C GLY A 424 -16.09 -10.04 -25.06
N PRO A 425 -16.51 -10.23 -26.34
CA PRO A 425 -17.82 -10.83 -26.63
C PRO A 425 -17.99 -12.24 -26.05
N SER A 426 -16.96 -13.08 -26.12
CA SER A 426 -16.98 -14.44 -25.54
C SER A 426 -16.92 -14.40 -24.03
N ILE A 427 -16.09 -13.53 -23.45
CA ILE A 427 -15.98 -13.35 -21.99
C ILE A 427 -17.33 -12.95 -21.42
N ARG A 428 -18.05 -12.00 -22.04
CA ARG A 428 -19.40 -11.62 -21.60
C ARG A 428 -20.37 -12.79 -21.62
N ASN A 429 -20.31 -13.64 -22.65
CA ASN A 429 -21.16 -14.84 -22.70
C ASN A 429 -20.83 -15.82 -21.56
N TRP A 430 -19.55 -16.02 -21.25
CA TRP A 430 -19.14 -16.85 -20.11
C TRP A 430 -19.56 -16.23 -18.78
N GLU A 431 -19.41 -14.92 -18.61
CA GLU A 431 -19.84 -14.19 -17.41
C GLU A 431 -21.36 -14.29 -17.19
N GLU A 432 -22.16 -14.18 -18.25
CA GLU A 432 -23.60 -14.40 -18.17
C GLU A 432 -23.96 -15.84 -17.72
N ASP A 433 -23.22 -16.84 -18.21
CA ASP A 433 -23.42 -18.22 -17.78
C ASP A 433 -23.00 -18.44 -16.31
N ILE A 434 -21.86 -17.88 -15.90
CA ILE A 434 -21.39 -17.89 -14.51
C ILE A 434 -22.44 -17.26 -13.59
N LEU A 435 -23.01 -16.11 -13.97
CA LEU A 435 -24.05 -15.46 -13.19
C LEU A 435 -25.34 -16.28 -13.11
N ARG A 436 -25.75 -16.92 -14.22
CA ARG A 436 -26.92 -17.81 -14.25
C ARG A 436 -26.73 -19.04 -13.38
N HIS A 437 -25.51 -19.57 -13.32
CA HIS A 437 -25.17 -20.78 -12.58
C HIS A 437 -24.33 -20.49 -11.34
N ARG A 438 -24.44 -19.29 -10.77
CA ARG A 438 -23.70 -18.92 -9.57
C ARG A 438 -23.93 -19.95 -8.48
N PHE A 439 -22.87 -20.32 -7.74
CA PHE A 439 -23.00 -21.29 -6.65
C PHE A 439 -24.04 -20.81 -5.63
N ASP A 440 -25.04 -21.66 -5.41
CA ASP A 440 -26.11 -21.46 -4.43
C ASP A 440 -25.67 -22.07 -3.09
N TRP A 441 -25.73 -21.28 -2.02
CA TRP A 441 -25.32 -21.70 -0.67
C TRP A 441 -26.39 -22.52 0.05
N ASN A 442 -27.27 -23.20 -0.70
CA ASN A 442 -28.24 -24.12 -0.15
C ASN A 442 -27.57 -25.42 0.35
N GLU A 443 -28.28 -26.12 1.23
CA GLU A 443 -27.77 -27.33 1.89
C GLU A 443 -27.38 -28.43 0.90
N GLU A 444 -28.12 -28.57 -0.20
CA GLU A 444 -27.92 -29.62 -1.20
C GLU A 444 -26.61 -29.39 -1.99
N ALA A 445 -26.39 -28.17 -2.47
CA ALA A 445 -25.20 -27.82 -3.24
C ALA A 445 -23.94 -27.83 -2.35
N LEU A 446 -24.08 -27.40 -1.10
CA LEU A 446 -23.02 -27.47 -0.09
C LEU A 446 -22.64 -28.91 0.23
N THR A 447 -23.63 -29.78 0.44
CA THR A 447 -23.40 -31.21 0.70
C THR A 447 -22.67 -31.87 -0.47
N ARG A 448 -23.06 -31.57 -1.72
CA ARG A 448 -22.34 -32.07 -2.90
C ARG A 448 -20.88 -31.61 -2.93
N LEU A 449 -20.65 -30.31 -2.73
CA LEU A 449 -19.30 -29.74 -2.71
C LEU A 449 -18.43 -30.39 -1.63
N GLN A 450 -18.97 -30.52 -0.42
CA GLN A 450 -18.28 -31.14 0.71
C GLN A 450 -17.93 -32.61 0.42
N ASN A 451 -18.86 -33.39 -0.12
CA ASN A 451 -18.62 -34.80 -0.44
C ASN A 451 -17.53 -34.99 -1.50
N GLU A 452 -17.53 -34.16 -2.55
CA GLU A 452 -16.48 -34.18 -3.57
C GLU A 452 -15.12 -33.74 -3.00
N GLY A 453 -15.12 -32.65 -2.24
CA GLY A 453 -13.92 -32.16 -1.56
C GLY A 453 -13.34 -33.20 -0.60
N GLU A 454 -14.15 -33.77 0.29
CA GLU A 454 -13.70 -34.79 1.24
C GLU A 454 -13.12 -36.02 0.54
N ARG A 455 -13.68 -36.44 -0.60
CA ARG A 455 -13.16 -37.59 -1.34
C ARG A 455 -11.72 -37.37 -1.78
N TYR A 456 -11.43 -36.20 -2.35
CA TYR A 456 -10.09 -35.81 -2.78
C TYR A 456 -9.17 -35.55 -1.59
N LEU A 457 -9.63 -34.78 -0.59
CA LEU A 457 -8.79 -34.36 0.53
C LEU A 457 -8.38 -35.51 1.47
N ARG A 458 -9.10 -36.64 1.48
CA ARG A 458 -8.74 -37.83 2.27
C ARG A 458 -7.46 -38.53 1.81
N SER A 459 -7.04 -38.35 0.56
CA SER A 459 -5.81 -38.97 0.04
C SER A 459 -4.56 -38.12 0.26
N ILE A 460 -4.69 -36.92 0.84
CA ILE A 460 -3.58 -35.99 1.02
C ILE A 460 -2.85 -36.25 2.34
N ASP A 461 -1.53 -36.46 2.26
CA ASP A 461 -0.64 -36.32 3.41
C ASP A 461 -0.38 -34.82 3.66
N TRP A 462 -1.11 -34.26 4.64
CA TRP A 462 -1.05 -32.83 4.93
C TRP A 462 0.31 -32.34 5.43
N PRO A 463 0.98 -33.02 6.39
CA PRO A 463 2.35 -32.68 6.76
C PRO A 463 3.31 -32.64 5.58
N GLU A 464 3.29 -33.65 4.73
CA GLU A 464 4.17 -33.72 3.55
C GLU A 464 3.84 -32.61 2.55
N MET A 465 2.55 -32.40 2.24
CA MET A 465 2.10 -31.35 1.31
C MET A 465 2.54 -29.95 1.77
N VAL A 466 2.46 -29.65 3.07
CA VAL A 466 2.89 -28.35 3.60
C VAL A 466 4.40 -28.17 3.43
N LEU A 467 5.19 -29.19 3.74
CA LEU A 467 6.65 -29.17 3.58
C LEU A 467 7.04 -28.97 2.12
N GLU A 468 6.44 -29.73 1.20
CA GLU A 468 6.71 -29.61 -0.24
C GLU A 468 6.28 -28.25 -0.79
N ARG A 469 5.08 -27.78 -0.44
CA ARG A 469 4.56 -26.47 -0.85
C ARG A 469 5.51 -25.36 -0.47
N ASP A 470 5.96 -25.32 0.79
CA ASP A 470 6.81 -24.23 1.29
C ASP A 470 8.21 -24.30 0.66
N ALA A 471 8.76 -25.50 0.46
CA ALA A 471 10.05 -25.69 -0.22
C ALA A 471 10.00 -25.26 -1.70
N VAL A 472 8.92 -25.56 -2.42
CA VAL A 472 8.72 -25.13 -3.81
C VAL A 472 8.46 -23.62 -3.89
N LEU A 473 7.66 -23.09 -2.96
CA LEU A 473 7.38 -21.65 -2.86
C LEU A 473 8.67 -20.85 -2.70
N LEU A 474 9.59 -21.28 -1.84
CA LEU A 474 10.90 -20.63 -1.67
C LEU A 474 11.71 -20.60 -2.97
N LYS A 475 11.75 -21.72 -3.73
CA LYS A 475 12.42 -21.77 -5.03
C LYS A 475 11.78 -20.82 -6.04
N LEU A 476 10.45 -20.74 -6.05
CA LEU A 476 9.71 -19.83 -6.92
C LEU A 476 9.99 -18.36 -6.56
N LEU A 477 9.99 -18.02 -5.27
CA LEU A 477 10.31 -16.67 -4.79
C LEU A 477 11.76 -16.27 -5.16
N ALA A 478 12.71 -17.19 -4.99
CA ALA A 478 14.09 -16.97 -5.41
C ALA A 478 14.22 -16.76 -6.93
N ALA A 479 13.50 -17.54 -7.74
CA ALA A 479 13.47 -17.37 -9.18
C ALA A 479 12.85 -16.03 -9.59
N LYS A 480 11.77 -15.59 -8.93
CA LYS A 480 11.15 -14.27 -9.16
C LYS A 480 12.09 -13.13 -8.78
N ALA A 481 12.81 -13.23 -7.66
CA ALA A 481 13.78 -12.22 -7.24
C ALA A 481 14.92 -12.03 -8.27
N GLN A 482 15.28 -13.08 -9.02
CA GLN A 482 16.27 -13.03 -10.10
C GLN A 482 15.71 -12.50 -11.43
N ALA A 483 14.39 -12.31 -11.54
CA ALA A 483 13.70 -11.84 -12.73
C ALA A 483 12.92 -10.55 -12.42
N PRO A 484 13.57 -9.35 -12.47
CA PRO A 484 12.99 -8.09 -11.99
C PRO A 484 11.70 -7.67 -12.71
N THR A 485 11.49 -8.10 -13.95
CA THR A 485 10.26 -7.84 -14.71
C THR A 485 9.08 -8.69 -14.26
N MET A 486 9.33 -9.68 -13.39
CA MET A 486 8.36 -10.66 -12.89
C MET A 486 8.21 -10.59 -11.35
N SER A 487 8.90 -9.68 -10.66
CA SER A 487 8.91 -9.57 -9.20
C SER A 487 7.88 -8.60 -8.62
#